data_AF-A0A0M9EAQ8-F1
#
_entry.id   AF-A0A0M9EAQ8-F1
#
_cell.length_a   1.000
_cell.length_b   1.000
_cell.length_c   1.000
_cell.angle_alpha   90.00
_cell.angle_beta   90.00
_cell.angle_gamma   90.00
#
_symmetry.space_group_name_H-M   'P 1'
#
loop_
_entity.id
_entity.type
_entity.pdbx_description
1 polymer ?
#
loop_
_entity_poly.entity_id
_entity_poly.type
_entity_poly.pdbx_seq_one_letter_code
_entity_poly.pdbx_strand_id
1 'polypeptide(L)'
;MRPFSSSNGFISLSAPEIEFNYNNISNNQGAVSISASNLLNLESNYISKNLGSSTGVLHIGSKLITARNNIITNNDSYESAFGCLYISSSGTINLINNSISKNKTKGYGGGLYMNITNTTAILNLYNNIIWGNTAETEGNDIYLNGYGSKKNFYNNNVHDIVGTFDFSANNIDVAPLFINTEKDDYHLGAGSLCINAGTNDAPEIPGLDLDGNPRIGDNTVDIGAYEHSSTDYHPADANKDWSLTTTEVTAYETAWKNGSTWSEGPAKIPMNYLTRAGFLQQSGGAYQNAGGAKPLCWIPVD
;
A
#
# COMPACT_ATOMS: atom_id res chain seq x y z
N MET A 1 -1.94 16.00 -10.30
CA MET A 1 -0.54 16.51 -10.40
C MET A 1 0.32 15.42 -11.04
N ARG A 2 1.43 15.73 -11.76
CA ARG A 2 2.33 14.68 -12.29
C ARG A 2 3.08 14.00 -11.12
N PRO A 3 3.50 12.72 -11.23
CA PRO A 3 4.27 12.03 -10.20
C PRO A 3 5.54 12.82 -9.85
N PHE A 4 5.75 13.08 -8.56
CA PHE A 4 6.92 13.76 -8.04
C PHE A 4 7.94 12.72 -7.55
N SER A 5 9.22 12.91 -7.89
CA SER A 5 10.35 12.16 -7.32
C SER A 5 11.44 13.15 -6.88
N SER A 6 11.91 13.06 -5.64
CA SER A 6 13.05 13.83 -5.16
C SER A 6 14.02 12.92 -4.42
N SER A 7 15.30 12.97 -4.79
CA SER A 7 16.35 12.16 -4.18
C SER A 7 17.16 12.90 -3.11
N ASN A 8 17.04 14.21 -2.97
CA ASN A 8 17.74 14.98 -1.93
C ASN A 8 17.00 16.30 -1.62
N GLY A 9 16.13 16.32 -0.62
CA GLY A 9 15.57 17.56 -0.10
C GLY A 9 14.36 17.40 0.81
N PHE A 10 14.11 18.41 1.63
CA PHE A 10 12.84 18.55 2.33
C PHE A 10 11.73 18.86 1.30
N ILE A 11 10.67 18.04 1.28
CA ILE A 11 9.49 18.29 0.45
C ILE A 11 8.47 18.99 1.33
N SER A 12 7.98 20.15 0.91
CA SER A 12 6.92 20.87 1.62
C SER A 12 5.79 21.22 0.66
N LEU A 13 4.58 20.75 0.95
CA LEU A 13 3.38 21.11 0.22
C LEU A 13 2.37 21.75 1.17
N SER A 14 1.79 22.87 0.75
CA SER A 14 0.75 23.58 1.50
C SER A 14 -0.30 24.18 0.58
N ALA A 15 -1.55 23.77 0.74
CA ALA A 15 -2.69 24.28 -0.03
C ALA A 15 -4.00 24.05 0.75
N PRO A 16 -5.15 24.59 0.32
CA PRO A 16 -6.43 24.21 0.92
C PRO A 16 -6.76 22.73 0.71
N GLU A 17 -6.50 22.23 -0.49
CA GLU A 17 -6.77 20.86 -0.90
C GLU A 17 -5.56 20.31 -1.63
N ILE A 18 -5.17 19.07 -1.30
CA ILE A 18 -4.02 18.40 -1.90
C ILE A 18 -4.43 16.98 -2.30
N GLU A 19 -4.19 16.65 -3.56
CA GLU A 19 -4.19 15.27 -4.06
C GLU A 19 -2.74 14.86 -4.30
N PHE A 20 -2.23 14.00 -3.42
CA PHE A 20 -0.88 13.47 -3.49
C PHE A 20 -1.00 11.98 -3.84
N ASN A 21 -1.13 11.68 -5.13
CA ASN A 21 -1.44 10.35 -5.61
C ASN A 21 -0.37 9.81 -6.57
N TYR A 22 -0.11 8.51 -6.53
CA TYR A 22 0.79 7.80 -7.46
C TYR A 22 2.24 8.34 -7.45
N ASN A 23 2.73 8.79 -6.30
CA ASN A 23 4.10 9.27 -6.14
C ASN A 23 5.02 8.17 -5.65
N ASN A 24 6.29 8.24 -6.06
CA ASN A 24 7.36 7.40 -5.52
C ASN A 24 8.43 8.31 -4.90
N ILE A 25 8.48 8.31 -3.56
CA ILE A 25 9.48 9.01 -2.79
C ILE A 25 10.37 7.97 -2.13
N SER A 26 11.58 7.81 -2.66
CA SER A 26 12.53 6.85 -2.12
C SER A 26 13.95 7.37 -2.02
N ASN A 27 14.68 6.86 -1.03
CA ASN A 27 16.06 7.24 -0.73
C ASN A 27 16.26 8.75 -0.47
N ASN A 28 15.21 9.43 0.00
CA ASN A 28 15.31 10.84 0.35
C ASN A 28 15.92 11.01 1.74
N GLN A 29 16.79 12.02 1.89
CA GLN A 29 17.43 12.34 3.17
C GLN A 29 16.68 13.41 3.99
N GLY A 30 15.59 13.96 3.44
CA GLY A 30 14.76 14.96 4.09
C GLY A 30 13.34 14.48 4.35
N ALA A 31 12.70 15.09 5.34
CA ALA A 31 11.29 14.85 5.64
C ALA A 31 10.37 15.38 4.51
N VAL A 32 9.21 14.75 4.39
CA VAL A 32 8.10 15.16 3.53
C VAL A 32 7.02 15.74 4.43
N SER A 33 6.68 17.01 4.27
CA SER A 33 5.60 17.67 5.02
C SER A 33 4.51 18.12 4.08
N ILE A 34 3.30 17.60 4.29
CA ILE A 34 2.13 17.90 3.47
C ILE A 34 1.02 18.41 4.40
N SER A 35 0.70 19.69 4.28
CA SER A 35 -0.32 20.34 5.10
C SER A 35 -1.42 20.89 4.22
N ALA A 36 -2.62 20.33 4.31
CA ALA A 36 -3.81 20.85 3.64
C ALA A 36 -4.78 21.48 4.64
N SER A 37 -5.33 22.67 4.39
CA SER A 37 -6.23 23.31 5.37
C SER A 37 -7.66 22.75 5.39
N ASN A 38 -8.06 22.01 4.35
CA ASN A 38 -9.37 21.38 4.20
C ASN A 38 -9.28 19.86 3.94
N LEU A 39 -8.72 19.47 2.80
CA LEU A 39 -8.70 18.08 2.32
C LEU A 39 -7.28 17.64 1.91
N LEU A 40 -6.86 16.48 2.37
CA LEU A 40 -5.68 15.77 1.89
C LEU A 40 -6.04 14.35 1.47
N ASN A 41 -5.90 14.07 0.17
CA ASN A 41 -5.93 12.72 -0.37
C ASN A 41 -4.50 12.23 -0.59
N LEU A 42 -4.18 11.09 0.02
CA LEU A 42 -2.92 10.38 -0.15
C LEU A 42 -3.24 9.00 -0.73
N GLU A 43 -3.15 8.83 -2.04
CA GLU A 43 -3.57 7.57 -2.69
C GLU A 43 -2.46 6.92 -3.52
N SER A 44 -2.26 5.63 -3.29
CA SER A 44 -1.38 4.81 -4.14
C SER A 44 0.06 5.32 -4.23
N ASN A 45 0.61 5.81 -3.12
CA ASN A 45 2.01 6.27 -3.06
C ASN A 45 2.95 5.19 -2.54
N TYR A 46 4.20 5.25 -3.02
CA TYR A 46 5.31 4.45 -2.53
C TYR A 46 6.31 5.36 -1.81
N ILE A 47 6.41 5.23 -0.48
CA ILE A 47 7.27 6.07 0.37
C ILE A 47 8.22 5.15 1.11
N SER A 48 9.45 5.03 0.63
CA SER A 48 10.37 4.02 1.16
C SER A 48 11.83 4.45 1.31
N LYS A 49 12.54 3.85 2.26
CA LYS A 49 14.00 4.06 2.42
C LYS A 49 14.39 5.53 2.62
N ASN A 50 13.47 6.34 3.13
CA ASN A 50 13.75 7.74 3.41
C ASN A 50 14.24 7.91 4.85
N LEU A 51 15.03 8.96 5.08
CA LEU A 51 15.53 9.37 6.39
C LEU A 51 14.84 10.68 6.83
N GLY A 52 14.38 10.75 8.07
CA GLY A 52 13.67 11.92 8.61
C GLY A 52 14.19 12.37 9.98
N SER A 53 14.56 13.64 10.12
CA SER A 53 15.17 14.16 11.36
C SER A 53 14.20 14.84 12.32
N SER A 54 13.31 15.72 11.84
CA SER A 54 12.53 16.60 12.76
C SER A 54 11.06 16.20 12.95
N THR A 55 10.36 15.79 11.89
CA THR A 55 8.89 15.60 11.89
C THR A 55 8.48 14.20 11.46
N GLY A 56 9.32 13.19 11.69
CA GLY A 56 9.18 11.90 11.01
C GLY A 56 9.72 11.94 9.58
N VAL A 57 9.40 10.90 8.81
CA VAL A 57 9.71 10.81 7.38
C VAL A 57 8.63 11.46 6.53
N LEU A 58 7.37 11.17 6.84
CA LEU A 58 6.20 11.77 6.24
C LEU A 58 5.34 12.38 7.33
N HIS A 59 5.25 13.70 7.36
CA HIS A 59 4.30 14.45 8.16
C HIS A 59 3.12 14.87 7.28
N ILE A 60 1.91 14.46 7.67
CA ILE A 60 0.66 14.91 7.04
C ILE A 60 -0.27 15.60 8.03
N GLY A 61 -0.93 16.65 7.56
CA GLY A 61 -1.95 17.34 8.36
C GLY A 61 -3.07 17.93 7.53
N SER A 62 -4.32 17.67 7.96
CA SER A 62 -5.51 18.29 7.39
C SER A 62 -6.73 18.15 8.30
N LYS A 63 -7.84 18.81 7.95
CA LYS A 63 -9.15 18.60 8.59
C LYS A 63 -9.83 17.33 8.09
N LEU A 64 -9.63 16.96 6.83
CA LEU A 64 -10.05 15.68 6.28
C LEU A 64 -8.84 15.04 5.60
N ILE A 65 -8.40 13.90 6.14
CA ILE A 65 -7.33 13.10 5.55
C ILE A 65 -7.95 11.80 5.07
N THR A 66 -7.77 11.47 3.79
CA THR A 66 -8.03 10.13 3.26
C THR A 66 -6.72 9.60 2.70
N ALA A 67 -6.10 8.67 3.43
CA ALA A 67 -4.89 7.99 3.04
C ALA A 67 -5.19 6.52 2.75
N ARG A 68 -5.06 6.10 1.49
CA ARG A 68 -5.35 4.73 1.06
C ARG A 68 -4.38 4.17 0.04
N ASN A 69 -4.23 2.85 0.02
CA ASN A 69 -3.35 2.13 -0.91
C ASN A 69 -1.88 2.56 -0.87
N ASN A 70 -1.42 3.16 0.24
CA ASN A 70 -0.03 3.59 0.32
C ASN A 70 0.84 2.46 0.85
N ILE A 71 2.06 2.38 0.31
CA ILE A 71 3.16 1.60 0.88
C ILE A 71 4.11 2.59 1.54
N ILE A 72 4.27 2.48 2.85
CA ILE A 72 5.20 3.30 3.64
C ILE A 72 6.15 2.36 4.35
N THR A 73 7.34 2.15 3.79
CA THR A 73 8.20 1.04 4.22
C THR A 73 9.67 1.36 4.32
N ASN A 74 10.40 0.65 5.20
CA ASN A 74 11.85 0.80 5.32
C ASN A 74 12.31 2.25 5.58
N ASN A 75 11.48 3.12 6.16
CA ASN A 75 11.86 4.49 6.47
C ASN A 75 12.45 4.60 7.88
N ASP A 76 13.34 5.57 8.07
CA ASP A 76 14.07 5.77 9.32
C ASP A 76 13.91 7.22 9.82
N SER A 77 13.13 7.40 10.89
CA SER A 77 13.12 8.66 11.62
C SER A 77 14.18 8.66 12.72
N TYR A 78 15.42 8.95 12.31
CA TYR A 78 16.62 8.74 13.12
C TYR A 78 16.86 9.81 14.20
N GLU A 79 16.16 10.94 14.18
CA GLU A 79 16.30 12.04 15.16
C GLU A 79 14.96 12.56 15.72
N SER A 80 13.81 12.08 15.23
CA SER A 80 12.51 12.60 15.64
C SER A 80 11.93 11.83 16.82
N ALA A 81 11.08 12.50 17.59
CA ALA A 81 10.21 11.85 18.57
C ALA A 81 8.98 11.20 17.93
N PHE A 82 8.73 11.41 16.63
CA PHE A 82 7.53 10.96 15.94
C PHE A 82 7.81 9.73 15.06
N GLY A 83 6.74 9.03 14.71
CA GLY A 83 6.74 7.90 13.79
C GLY A 83 7.16 8.26 12.36
N CYS A 84 7.47 7.25 11.56
CA CYS A 84 7.80 7.48 10.15
C CYS A 84 6.63 8.08 9.37
N LEU A 85 5.40 7.62 9.62
CA LEU A 85 4.20 8.37 9.29
C LEU A 85 3.72 9.15 10.52
N TYR A 86 3.85 10.47 10.49
CA TYR A 86 3.30 11.38 11.48
C TYR A 86 2.02 12.03 10.93
N ILE A 87 0.89 11.77 11.57
CA ILE A 87 -0.38 12.44 11.29
C ILE A 87 -0.70 13.44 12.41
N SER A 88 -0.89 14.71 12.04
CA SER A 88 -1.45 15.73 12.92
C SER A 88 -2.76 16.25 12.36
N SER A 89 -3.88 16.02 13.03
CA SER A 89 -5.20 16.43 12.53
C SER A 89 -6.09 16.96 13.65
N SER A 90 -7.01 17.83 13.27
CA SER A 90 -8.11 18.33 14.10
C SER A 90 -9.49 17.88 13.61
N GLY A 91 -9.57 16.98 12.61
CA GLY A 91 -10.84 16.54 12.02
C GLY A 91 -10.89 15.04 11.73
N THR A 92 -11.39 14.66 10.56
CA THR A 92 -11.60 13.26 10.18
C THR A 92 -10.37 12.67 9.51
N ILE A 93 -9.96 11.47 9.93
CA ILE A 93 -8.88 10.69 9.33
C ILE A 93 -9.44 9.36 8.87
N ASN A 94 -9.27 9.04 7.59
CA ASN A 94 -9.53 7.74 6.99
C ASN A 94 -8.19 7.14 6.55
N LEU A 95 -7.72 6.13 7.27
CA LEU A 95 -6.57 5.30 6.90
C LEU A 95 -7.10 3.95 6.47
N ILE A 96 -7.07 3.68 5.16
CA ILE A 96 -7.75 2.53 4.57
C ILE A 96 -6.78 1.76 3.67
N ASN A 97 -6.63 0.45 3.84
CA ASN A 97 -5.84 -0.37 2.90
C ASN A 97 -4.40 0.14 2.69
N ASN A 98 -3.71 0.58 3.74
CA ASN A 98 -2.29 0.93 3.67
C ASN A 98 -1.42 -0.22 4.17
N SER A 99 -0.17 -0.30 3.70
CA SER A 99 0.84 -1.17 4.32
C SER A 99 2.01 -0.34 4.82
N ILE A 100 2.17 -0.33 6.14
CA ILE A 100 3.15 0.45 6.88
C ILE A 100 4.04 -0.56 7.64
N SER A 101 5.26 -0.79 7.15
CA SER A 101 6.09 -1.89 7.67
C SER A 101 7.58 -1.61 7.59
N LYS A 102 8.36 -2.23 8.47
CA LYS A 102 9.83 -2.05 8.56
C LYS A 102 10.27 -0.60 8.71
N ASN A 103 9.39 0.27 9.21
CA ASN A 103 9.79 1.63 9.55
C ASN A 103 10.38 1.63 10.96
N LYS A 104 11.36 2.50 11.20
CA LYS A 104 11.93 2.66 12.52
C LYS A 104 12.02 4.13 12.94
N THR A 105 11.83 4.38 14.23
CA THR A 105 12.01 5.70 14.85
C THR A 105 12.73 5.58 16.17
N LYS A 106 13.45 6.63 16.58
CA LYS A 106 13.96 6.76 17.96
C LYS A 106 12.88 7.20 18.95
N GLY A 107 11.78 7.74 18.46
CA GLY A 107 10.66 8.20 19.27
C GLY A 107 9.61 7.14 19.51
N TYR A 108 8.36 7.53 19.25
CA TYR A 108 7.16 6.72 19.41
C TYR A 108 6.52 6.39 18.05
N GLY A 109 5.80 5.28 17.95
CA GLY A 109 4.95 5.01 16.78
C GLY A 109 5.76 4.68 15.53
N GLY A 110 6.68 3.70 15.59
CA GLY A 110 7.64 3.41 14.52
C GLY A 110 7.04 3.38 13.12
N GLY A 111 5.87 2.77 12.97
CA GLY A 111 5.04 2.89 11.78
C GLY A 111 4.28 4.20 11.72
N LEU A 112 3.32 4.36 12.63
CA LEU A 112 2.35 5.44 12.68
C LEU A 112 2.36 6.16 14.03
N TYR A 113 2.57 7.47 14.00
CA TYR A 113 2.31 8.36 15.12
C TYR A 113 1.14 9.29 14.78
N MET A 114 0.09 9.26 15.60
CA MET A 114 -1.06 10.15 15.46
C MET A 114 -1.11 11.15 16.62
N ASN A 115 -1.17 12.44 16.30
CA ASN A 115 -1.38 13.53 17.26
C ASN A 115 -2.72 14.21 17.01
N ILE A 116 -3.71 13.92 17.86
CA ILE A 116 -5.09 14.38 17.67
C ILE A 116 -5.46 15.40 18.73
N THR A 117 -5.57 16.66 18.33
CA THR A 117 -5.74 17.79 19.26
C THR A 117 -7.20 18.20 19.46
N ASN A 118 -8.16 17.58 18.75
CA ASN A 118 -9.57 17.94 18.80
C ASN A 118 -10.46 16.79 19.31
N THR A 119 -11.30 17.06 20.31
CA THR A 119 -12.25 16.09 20.89
C THR A 119 -13.37 15.70 19.94
N THR A 120 -13.62 16.47 18.88
CA THR A 120 -14.64 16.13 17.86
C THR A 120 -14.08 15.37 16.66
N ALA A 121 -12.77 15.07 16.63
CA ALA A 121 -12.16 14.30 15.55
C ALA A 121 -12.78 12.89 15.42
N ILE A 122 -12.75 12.34 14.21
CA ILE A 122 -13.17 10.97 13.91
C ILE A 122 -12.01 10.25 13.25
N LEU A 123 -11.56 9.14 13.83
CA LEU A 123 -10.50 8.32 13.30
C LEU A 123 -11.10 7.02 12.78
N ASN A 124 -10.87 6.71 11.51
CA ASN A 124 -11.31 5.51 10.82
C ASN A 124 -10.07 4.78 10.29
N LEU A 125 -9.63 3.75 11.00
CA LEU A 125 -8.53 2.88 10.59
C LEU A 125 -9.10 1.52 10.19
N TYR A 126 -9.07 1.21 8.91
CA TYR A 126 -9.64 -0.02 8.35
C TYR A 126 -8.68 -0.72 7.39
N ASN A 127 -8.64 -2.05 7.42
CA ASN A 127 -7.94 -2.86 6.43
C ASN A 127 -6.45 -2.51 6.27
N ASN A 128 -5.78 -1.94 7.29
CA ASN A 128 -4.37 -1.59 7.19
C ASN A 128 -3.49 -2.72 7.71
N ILE A 129 -2.33 -2.91 7.08
CA ILE A 129 -1.20 -3.58 7.72
C ILE A 129 -0.32 -2.50 8.33
N ILE A 130 -0.14 -2.53 9.66
CA ILE A 130 0.84 -1.70 10.37
C ILE A 130 1.64 -2.67 11.24
N TRP A 131 2.70 -3.24 10.67
CA TRP A 131 3.38 -4.41 11.24
C TRP A 131 4.90 -4.36 11.09
N GLY A 132 5.61 -4.87 12.10
CA GLY A 132 7.05 -5.08 12.02
C GLY A 132 7.83 -3.77 11.93
N ASN A 133 7.26 -2.70 12.49
CA ASN A 133 7.93 -1.43 12.68
C ASN A 133 8.69 -1.44 14.01
N THR A 134 9.50 -0.42 14.29
CA THR A 134 10.28 -0.34 15.53
C THR A 134 10.33 1.08 16.07
N ALA A 135 10.08 1.24 17.38
CA ALA A 135 10.22 2.48 18.12
C ALA A 135 11.16 2.23 19.30
N GLU A 136 12.15 3.10 19.49
CA GLU A 136 13.04 2.98 20.67
C GLU A 136 12.32 3.38 21.98
N THR A 137 11.26 4.18 21.90
CA THR A 137 10.48 4.56 23.09
C THR A 137 9.31 3.60 23.33
N GLU A 138 8.19 3.75 22.62
CA GLU A 138 7.01 2.87 22.77
C GLU A 138 6.14 2.87 21.50
N GLY A 139 5.27 1.86 21.37
CA GLY A 139 4.33 1.71 20.26
C GLY A 139 5.07 1.46 18.95
N ASN A 140 5.65 0.28 18.79
CA ASN A 140 6.42 -0.05 17.59
C ASN A 140 5.61 0.19 16.31
N ASP A 141 4.35 -0.24 16.27
CA ASP A 141 3.49 -0.07 15.11
C ASP A 141 2.68 1.23 15.17
N ILE A 142 1.96 1.46 16.27
CA ILE A 142 1.11 2.64 16.44
C ILE A 142 1.36 3.31 17.77
N TYR A 143 1.51 4.64 17.74
CA TYR A 143 1.38 5.49 18.91
C TYR A 143 0.31 6.56 18.67
N LEU A 144 -0.81 6.45 19.39
CA LEU A 144 -1.91 7.39 19.34
C LEU A 144 -1.89 8.31 20.55
N ASN A 145 -1.50 9.57 20.31
CA ASN A 145 -1.57 10.64 21.29
C ASN A 145 -2.75 11.56 20.99
N GLY A 146 -3.73 11.61 21.88
CA GLY A 146 -4.76 12.65 21.86
C GLY A 146 -6.19 12.14 21.89
N TYR A 147 -7.09 12.99 21.38
CA TYR A 147 -8.53 12.85 21.57
C TYR A 147 -9.24 12.29 20.33
N GLY A 148 -10.56 12.26 20.38
CA GLY A 148 -11.42 11.90 19.28
C GLY A 148 -12.79 11.52 19.82
N SER A 149 -13.85 11.94 19.12
CA SER A 149 -15.22 11.59 19.47
C SER A 149 -15.55 10.14 19.11
N LYS A 150 -14.86 9.61 18.09
CA LYS A 150 -14.92 8.22 17.64
C LYS A 150 -13.56 7.80 17.11
N LYS A 151 -13.01 6.72 17.67
CA LYS A 151 -11.76 6.10 17.24
C LYS A 151 -12.06 4.66 16.81
N ASN A 152 -12.41 4.50 15.54
CA ASN A 152 -12.81 3.25 14.88
C ASN A 152 -11.57 2.52 14.37
N PHE A 153 -11.40 1.25 14.74
CA PHE A 153 -10.24 0.44 14.43
C PHE A 153 -10.67 -0.99 14.07
N TYR A 154 -10.86 -1.27 12.78
CA TYR A 154 -11.47 -2.53 12.33
C TYR A 154 -10.63 -3.23 11.27
N ASN A 155 -10.54 -4.56 11.35
CA ASN A 155 -9.90 -5.37 10.31
C ASN A 155 -8.47 -4.91 9.96
N ASN A 156 -7.69 -4.41 10.91
CA ASN A 156 -6.29 -4.09 10.72
C ASN A 156 -5.40 -5.26 11.17
N ASN A 157 -4.21 -5.37 10.59
CA ASN A 157 -3.16 -6.26 11.08
C ASN A 157 -2.06 -5.47 11.79
N VAL A 158 -1.96 -5.59 13.12
CA VAL A 158 -1.10 -4.76 13.98
C VAL A 158 -0.65 -5.52 15.23
N HIS A 159 0.61 -5.35 15.65
CA HIS A 159 1.16 -6.00 16.85
C HIS A 159 1.19 -5.09 18.08
N ASP A 160 1.83 -3.94 17.97
CA ASP A 160 2.20 -3.11 19.13
C ASP A 160 1.60 -1.70 19.05
N ILE A 161 0.62 -1.44 19.92
CA ILE A 161 -0.19 -0.24 19.93
C ILE A 161 -0.11 0.43 21.30
N VAL A 162 0.22 1.72 21.30
CA VAL A 162 0.01 2.62 22.44
C VAL A 162 -1.13 3.59 22.14
N GLY A 163 -2.05 3.74 23.10
CA GLY A 163 -3.26 4.53 22.98
C GLY A 163 -4.52 3.66 22.96
N THR A 164 -5.69 4.28 22.88
CA THR A 164 -6.98 3.59 22.98
C THR A 164 -7.87 3.88 21.78
N PHE A 165 -8.49 2.85 21.21
CA PHE A 165 -9.57 2.97 20.22
C PHE A 165 -10.91 2.66 20.90
N ASP A 166 -11.94 3.42 20.57
CA ASP A 166 -13.26 3.30 21.22
C ASP A 166 -14.02 2.08 20.70
N PHE A 167 -13.83 1.78 19.41
CA PHE A 167 -14.44 0.65 18.74
C PHE A 167 -13.38 -0.13 18.00
N SER A 168 -13.18 -1.39 18.41
CA SER A 168 -12.14 -2.27 17.88
C SER A 168 -12.70 -3.67 17.69
N ALA A 169 -12.66 -4.19 16.45
CA ALA A 169 -13.10 -5.55 16.16
C ALA A 169 -12.40 -6.11 14.92
N ASN A 170 -12.26 -7.44 14.88
CA ASN A 170 -11.69 -8.21 13.77
C ASN A 170 -10.25 -7.79 13.37
N ASN A 171 -9.53 -7.11 14.24
CA ASN A 171 -8.10 -6.87 14.03
C ASN A 171 -7.34 -8.19 14.24
N ILE A 172 -6.29 -8.40 13.46
CA ILE A 172 -5.42 -9.57 13.53
C ILE A 172 -4.03 -9.12 14.00
N ASP A 173 -3.32 -10.03 14.67
CA ASP A 173 -1.98 -9.80 15.21
C ASP A 173 -1.08 -10.95 14.77
N VAL A 174 -0.67 -10.90 13.51
CA VAL A 174 0.13 -11.95 12.87
C VAL A 174 1.08 -11.36 11.84
N ALA A 175 2.23 -12.00 11.66
CA ALA A 175 3.13 -11.64 10.57
C ALA A 175 2.36 -11.67 9.23
N PRO A 176 2.36 -10.58 8.43
CA PRO A 176 1.58 -10.50 7.18
C PRO A 176 1.98 -11.51 6.11
N LEU A 177 3.09 -12.23 6.27
CA LEU A 177 3.66 -13.15 5.29
C LEU A 177 3.87 -12.51 3.91
N PHE A 178 4.54 -11.34 3.89
CA PHE A 178 4.94 -10.69 2.65
C PHE A 178 5.91 -11.56 1.83
N ILE A 179 5.80 -11.51 0.50
CA ILE A 179 6.60 -12.33 -0.43
C ILE A 179 8.10 -12.09 -0.27
N ASN A 180 8.57 -10.83 -0.35
CA ASN A 180 10.00 -10.53 -0.28
C ASN A 180 10.30 -9.08 0.12
N THR A 181 10.21 -8.82 1.42
CA THR A 181 10.46 -7.48 1.99
C THR A 181 11.91 -6.98 1.82
N GLU A 182 12.89 -7.84 1.57
CA GLU A 182 14.28 -7.45 1.28
C GLU A 182 14.43 -6.86 -0.14
N LYS A 183 13.51 -7.23 -1.03
CA LYS A 183 13.42 -6.69 -2.39
C LYS A 183 12.26 -5.70 -2.56
N ASP A 184 11.76 -5.14 -1.46
CA ASP A 184 10.63 -4.21 -1.45
C ASP A 184 9.31 -4.80 -2.00
N ASP A 185 9.17 -6.13 -1.97
CA ASP A 185 7.93 -6.80 -2.36
C ASP A 185 7.05 -7.07 -1.14
N TYR A 186 6.04 -6.22 -0.98
CA TYR A 186 5.06 -6.23 0.10
C TYR A 186 3.72 -6.84 -0.32
N HIS A 187 3.68 -7.61 -1.41
CA HIS A 187 2.52 -8.44 -1.70
C HIS A 187 2.37 -9.56 -0.67
N LEU A 188 1.14 -9.97 -0.41
CA LEU A 188 0.85 -11.10 0.48
C LEU A 188 1.22 -12.41 -0.22
N GLY A 189 2.02 -13.23 0.46
CA GLY A 189 2.33 -14.59 0.04
C GLY A 189 1.19 -15.55 0.33
N ALA A 190 1.23 -16.70 -0.34
CA ALA A 190 0.26 -17.77 -0.13
C ALA A 190 0.17 -18.17 1.36
N GLY A 191 -1.06 -18.26 1.87
CA GLY A 191 -1.33 -18.61 3.27
C GLY A 191 -1.29 -17.44 4.26
N SER A 192 -1.10 -16.21 3.79
CA SER A 192 -1.27 -15.02 4.65
C SER A 192 -2.70 -14.94 5.19
N LEU A 193 -2.83 -14.68 6.49
CA LEU A 193 -4.13 -14.43 7.14
C LEU A 193 -4.67 -13.03 6.85
N CYS A 194 -3.93 -12.18 6.13
CA CYS A 194 -4.44 -10.90 5.64
C CYS A 194 -5.32 -11.06 4.38
N ILE A 195 -5.23 -12.20 3.70
CA ILE A 195 -5.98 -12.48 2.48
C ILE A 195 -7.46 -12.72 2.84
N ASN A 196 -8.37 -12.02 2.16
CA ASN A 196 -9.82 -12.04 2.36
C ASN A 196 -10.26 -11.76 3.82
N ALA A 197 -9.45 -11.02 4.58
CA ALA A 197 -9.68 -10.76 6.01
C ALA A 197 -10.15 -9.33 6.31
N GLY A 198 -10.20 -8.46 5.30
CA GLY A 198 -10.66 -7.10 5.43
C GLY A 198 -12.18 -6.97 5.54
N THR A 199 -12.67 -5.73 5.54
CA THR A 199 -14.10 -5.41 5.46
C THR A 199 -14.39 -4.52 4.25
N ASN A 200 -15.44 -4.88 3.51
CA ASN A 200 -15.95 -4.12 2.37
C ASN A 200 -16.74 -2.85 2.79
N ASP A 201 -17.03 -2.70 4.08
CA ASP A 201 -17.82 -1.59 4.61
C ASP A 201 -16.97 -0.39 5.06
N ALA A 202 -15.65 -0.41 4.78
CA ALA A 202 -14.78 0.70 5.11
C ALA A 202 -15.20 1.97 4.33
N PRO A 203 -15.15 3.17 4.94
CA PRO A 203 -15.84 4.36 4.43
C PRO A 203 -15.33 4.91 3.08
N GLU A 204 -14.13 4.52 2.64
CA GLU A 204 -13.46 5.07 1.46
C GLU A 204 -12.65 4.00 0.70
N ILE A 205 -13.21 2.79 0.55
CA ILE A 205 -12.55 1.70 -0.20
C ILE A 205 -12.28 2.16 -1.64
N PRO A 206 -11.01 2.13 -2.09
CA PRO A 206 -10.68 2.48 -3.46
C PRO A 206 -11.17 1.40 -4.43
N GLY A 207 -11.49 1.77 -5.66
CA GLY A 207 -11.95 0.79 -6.67
C GLY A 207 -10.88 -0.20 -7.09
N LEU A 208 -9.61 0.21 -7.05
CA LEU A 208 -8.46 -0.61 -7.42
C LEU A 208 -7.44 -0.66 -6.27
N ASP A 209 -6.59 -1.68 -6.27
CA ASP A 209 -5.38 -1.75 -5.45
C ASP A 209 -4.19 -1.01 -6.08
N LEU A 210 -3.01 -1.12 -5.47
CA LEU A 210 -1.81 -0.45 -5.95
C LEU A 210 -1.24 -1.06 -7.25
N ASP A 211 -1.57 -2.31 -7.55
CA ASP A 211 -1.21 -3.01 -8.80
C ASP A 211 -2.26 -2.80 -9.92
N GLY A 212 -3.36 -2.12 -9.61
CA GLY A 212 -4.46 -1.86 -10.52
C GLY A 212 -5.49 -3.00 -10.60
N ASN A 213 -5.44 -3.96 -9.67
CA ASN A 213 -6.45 -5.02 -9.53
C ASN A 213 -7.72 -4.45 -8.88
N PRO A 214 -8.91 -4.97 -9.17
CA PRO A 214 -10.12 -4.65 -8.42
C PRO A 214 -9.92 -4.93 -6.93
N ARG A 215 -10.22 -3.95 -6.07
CA ARG A 215 -10.04 -4.05 -4.61
C ARG A 215 -10.95 -5.08 -3.94
N ILE A 216 -12.03 -5.47 -4.62
CA ILE A 216 -12.91 -6.56 -4.20
C ILE A 216 -12.86 -7.60 -5.33
N GLY A 217 -11.75 -8.33 -5.41
CA GLY A 217 -11.52 -9.36 -6.43
C GLY A 217 -12.24 -10.66 -6.08
N ASP A 218 -11.99 -11.18 -4.87
CA ASP A 218 -12.47 -12.49 -4.39
C ASP A 218 -13.60 -12.37 -3.34
N ASN A 219 -14.53 -11.43 -3.55
CA ASN A 219 -15.65 -11.04 -2.68
C ASN A 219 -15.30 -10.27 -1.41
N THR A 220 -14.12 -10.46 -0.81
CA THR A 220 -13.68 -9.72 0.39
C THR A 220 -12.36 -9.05 0.11
N VAL A 221 -12.23 -7.80 0.52
CA VAL A 221 -10.98 -7.05 0.42
C VAL A 221 -9.87 -7.68 1.29
N ASP A 222 -8.64 -7.67 0.78
CA ASP A 222 -7.47 -8.02 1.57
C ASP A 222 -7.09 -6.90 2.56
N ILE A 223 -6.50 -7.27 3.70
CA ILE A 223 -5.89 -6.30 4.60
C ILE A 223 -4.54 -5.88 3.99
N GLY A 224 -4.34 -4.59 3.77
CA GLY A 224 -3.13 -4.03 3.16
C GLY A 224 -3.39 -3.29 1.85
N ALA A 225 -2.30 -2.95 1.15
CA ALA A 225 -2.34 -2.11 -0.03
C ALA A 225 -2.46 -2.87 -1.35
N TYR A 226 -2.22 -4.18 -1.34
CA TYR A 226 -2.31 -5.07 -2.49
C TYR A 226 -3.40 -6.12 -2.26
N GLU A 227 -4.13 -6.47 -3.31
CA GLU A 227 -4.93 -7.69 -3.35
C GLU A 227 -4.05 -8.86 -3.78
N HIS A 228 -4.29 -10.01 -3.17
CA HIS A 228 -3.74 -11.29 -3.58
C HIS A 228 -4.74 -11.97 -4.51
N SER A 229 -4.36 -12.17 -5.77
CA SER A 229 -5.06 -13.06 -6.69
C SER A 229 -4.15 -14.19 -7.14
N SER A 230 -4.65 -15.42 -7.00
CA SER A 230 -4.02 -16.64 -7.51
C SER A 230 -4.80 -17.26 -8.68
N THR A 231 -5.89 -16.63 -9.10
CA THR A 231 -6.81 -17.14 -10.12
C THR A 231 -6.74 -16.37 -11.44
N ASP A 232 -6.04 -15.24 -11.46
CA ASP A 232 -5.86 -14.46 -12.68
C ASP A 232 -4.94 -15.17 -13.67
N TYR A 233 -5.43 -15.32 -14.90
CA TYR A 233 -4.67 -15.82 -16.04
C TYR A 233 -3.75 -14.73 -16.60
N HIS A 234 -2.65 -15.16 -17.24
CA HIS A 234 -1.85 -14.23 -18.02
C HIS A 234 -2.70 -13.68 -19.18
N PRO A 235 -2.72 -12.37 -19.49
CA PRO A 235 -3.61 -11.82 -20.53
C PRO A 235 -3.42 -12.38 -21.94
N ALA A 236 -2.25 -12.96 -22.20
CA ALA A 236 -1.95 -13.65 -23.46
C ALA A 236 -2.62 -15.03 -23.57
N ASP A 237 -3.01 -15.65 -22.45
CA ASP A 237 -3.73 -16.93 -22.38
C ASP A 237 -5.21 -16.66 -22.68
N ALA A 238 -5.58 -16.84 -23.93
CA ALA A 238 -6.88 -16.41 -24.44
C ALA A 238 -7.99 -17.42 -24.11
N ASN A 239 -7.62 -18.69 -23.99
CA ASN A 239 -8.55 -19.78 -23.68
C ASN A 239 -8.63 -20.11 -22.18
N LYS A 240 -7.77 -19.51 -21.36
CA LYS A 240 -7.74 -19.60 -19.89
C LYS A 240 -7.50 -21.03 -19.41
N ASP A 241 -6.53 -21.71 -20.03
CA ASP A 241 -6.20 -23.11 -19.73
C ASP A 241 -4.90 -23.30 -18.94
N TRP A 242 -4.29 -22.21 -18.45
CA TRP A 242 -3.02 -22.20 -17.72
C TRP A 242 -1.81 -22.63 -18.57
N SER A 243 -1.90 -22.49 -19.90
CA SER A 243 -0.81 -22.81 -20.82
C SER A 243 -0.70 -21.78 -21.95
N LEU A 244 0.47 -21.13 -22.07
CA LEU A 244 0.74 -20.20 -23.17
C LEU A 244 1.30 -20.90 -24.40
N THR A 245 0.48 -20.99 -25.45
CA THR A 245 0.88 -21.54 -26.74
C THR A 245 1.64 -20.52 -27.60
N THR A 246 2.42 -21.01 -28.58
CA THR A 246 3.08 -20.13 -29.57
C THR A 246 2.09 -19.23 -30.31
N THR A 247 0.89 -19.74 -30.62
CA THR A 247 -0.14 -18.97 -31.34
C THR A 247 -0.63 -17.80 -30.50
N GLU A 248 -0.91 -18.04 -29.21
CA GLU A 248 -1.35 -17.01 -28.28
C GLU A 248 -0.30 -15.92 -28.06
N VAL A 249 0.94 -16.32 -27.78
CA VAL A 249 2.04 -15.36 -27.59
C VAL A 249 2.31 -14.58 -28.87
N THR A 250 2.21 -15.20 -30.05
CA THR A 250 2.38 -14.50 -31.34
C THR A 250 1.26 -13.48 -31.59
N ALA A 251 0.01 -13.82 -31.24
CA ALA A 251 -1.12 -12.90 -31.35
C ALA A 251 -0.95 -11.70 -30.39
N TYR A 252 -0.53 -11.98 -29.15
CA TYR A 252 -0.23 -10.97 -28.14
C TYR A 252 0.91 -10.03 -28.57
N GLU A 253 2.01 -10.60 -29.09
CA GLU A 253 3.14 -9.84 -29.65
C GLU A 253 2.72 -8.97 -30.84
N THR A 254 1.88 -9.50 -31.73
CA THR A 254 1.38 -8.77 -32.89
C THR A 254 0.54 -7.56 -32.46
N ALA A 255 -0.36 -7.75 -31.49
CA ALA A 255 -1.15 -6.64 -30.93
C ALA A 255 -0.26 -5.58 -30.27
N TRP A 256 0.76 -6.00 -29.51
CA TRP A 256 1.74 -5.10 -28.91
C TRP A 256 2.49 -4.28 -29.97
N LYS A 257 3.04 -4.95 -31.01
CA LYS A 257 3.76 -4.29 -32.12
C LYS A 257 2.90 -3.26 -32.83
N ASN A 258 1.62 -3.55 -33.00
CA ASN A 258 0.67 -2.67 -33.67
C ASN A 258 0.08 -1.58 -32.75
N GLY A 259 0.42 -1.58 -31.45
CA GLY A 259 -0.19 -0.68 -30.46
C GLY A 259 -1.71 -0.87 -30.32
N SER A 260 -2.21 -2.06 -30.67
CA SER A 260 -3.64 -2.38 -30.64
C SER A 260 -4.13 -2.56 -29.20
N THR A 261 -5.44 -2.41 -29.01
CA THR A 261 -6.04 -2.78 -27.72
C THR A 261 -6.17 -4.29 -27.61
N TRP A 262 -5.93 -4.83 -26.41
CA TRP A 262 -6.17 -6.24 -26.11
C TRP A 262 -7.46 -6.39 -25.30
N SER A 263 -8.25 -7.42 -25.62
CA SER A 263 -9.56 -7.64 -24.99
C SER A 263 -9.44 -8.06 -23.53
N GLU A 264 -8.41 -8.87 -23.22
CA GLU A 264 -8.05 -9.19 -21.85
C GLU A 264 -7.09 -8.08 -21.35
N GLY A 265 -7.36 -7.49 -20.19
CA GLY A 265 -6.57 -6.35 -19.70
C GLY A 265 -5.11 -6.71 -19.46
N PRO A 266 -4.17 -5.74 -19.39
CA PRO A 266 -4.36 -4.30 -19.64
C PRO A 266 -4.62 -3.97 -21.11
N ALA A 267 -5.52 -3.01 -21.36
CA ALA A 267 -5.97 -2.65 -22.71
C ALA A 267 -4.82 -2.29 -23.65
N LYS A 268 -3.77 -1.62 -23.17
CA LYS A 268 -2.50 -1.51 -23.89
C LYS A 268 -1.50 -2.47 -23.27
N ILE A 269 -0.95 -3.37 -24.08
CA ILE A 269 0.00 -4.39 -23.63
C ILE A 269 1.31 -3.71 -23.18
N PRO A 270 1.75 -3.88 -21.91
CA PRO A 270 3.04 -3.44 -21.45
C PRO A 270 4.15 -4.39 -21.93
N MET A 271 5.36 -3.85 -22.17
CA MET A 271 6.50 -4.66 -22.63
C MET A 271 6.89 -5.76 -21.61
N ASN A 272 6.74 -5.52 -20.32
CA ASN A 272 7.03 -6.51 -19.27
C ASN A 272 6.02 -7.66 -19.29
N TYR A 273 4.75 -7.42 -19.63
CA TYR A 273 3.75 -8.48 -19.83
C TYR A 273 4.09 -9.33 -21.06
N LEU A 274 4.41 -8.70 -22.18
CA LEU A 274 4.84 -9.41 -23.39
C LEU A 274 6.09 -10.27 -23.12
N THR A 275 7.08 -9.68 -22.45
CA THR A 275 8.30 -10.40 -22.06
C THR A 275 7.99 -11.59 -21.16
N ARG A 276 7.04 -11.43 -20.23
CA ARG A 276 6.61 -12.54 -19.35
C ARG A 276 5.94 -13.65 -20.14
N ALA A 277 5.03 -13.31 -21.07
CA ALA A 277 4.39 -14.29 -21.94
C ALA A 277 5.41 -15.13 -22.72
N GLY A 278 6.40 -14.46 -23.33
CA GLY A 278 7.47 -15.13 -24.06
C GLY A 278 8.32 -16.02 -23.17
N PHE A 279 8.65 -15.59 -21.95
CA PHE A 279 9.38 -16.41 -20.98
C PHE A 279 8.62 -17.67 -20.58
N LEU A 280 7.32 -17.55 -20.28
CA LEU A 280 6.47 -18.68 -19.91
C LEU A 280 6.35 -19.70 -21.06
N GLN A 281 6.14 -19.22 -22.28
CA GLN A 281 6.09 -20.07 -23.47
C GLN A 281 7.43 -20.78 -23.75
N GLN A 282 8.57 -20.10 -23.57
CA GLN A 282 9.89 -20.72 -23.66
C GLN A 282 10.17 -21.74 -22.55
N SER A 283 9.44 -21.65 -21.43
CA SER A 283 9.54 -22.55 -20.29
C SER A 283 8.57 -23.74 -20.36
N GLY A 284 8.00 -24.03 -21.54
CA GLY A 284 7.08 -25.14 -21.75
C GLY A 284 5.59 -24.76 -21.80
N GLY A 285 5.26 -23.47 -21.64
CA GLY A 285 3.92 -22.93 -21.79
C GLY A 285 3.05 -23.06 -20.54
N ALA A 286 3.11 -24.19 -19.84
CA ALA A 286 2.36 -24.39 -18.58
C ALA A 286 2.83 -23.42 -17.49
N TYR A 287 1.88 -22.76 -16.83
CA TYR A 287 2.17 -21.77 -15.80
C TYR A 287 1.11 -21.76 -14.69
N GLN A 288 1.44 -21.11 -13.58
CA GLN A 288 0.53 -20.87 -12.45
C GLN A 288 0.68 -19.44 -11.97
N ASN A 289 -0.32 -18.92 -11.27
CA ASN A 289 -0.24 -17.63 -10.60
C ASN A 289 0.12 -17.84 -9.12
N ALA A 290 1.34 -17.48 -8.74
CA ALA A 290 1.84 -17.62 -7.38
C ALA A 290 1.26 -16.59 -6.39
N GLY A 291 0.44 -15.66 -6.88
CA GLY A 291 0.09 -14.44 -6.16
C GLY A 291 1.28 -13.48 -6.07
N GLY A 292 1.01 -12.18 -6.11
CA GLY A 292 2.03 -11.14 -6.05
C GLY A 292 2.01 -10.19 -7.26
N ALA A 293 3.10 -9.45 -7.42
CA ALA A 293 3.18 -8.36 -8.38
C ALA A 293 3.02 -8.85 -9.83
N LYS A 294 2.09 -8.25 -10.58
CA LYS A 294 1.97 -8.53 -12.02
C LYS A 294 3.06 -7.82 -12.82
N PRO A 295 3.66 -8.45 -13.85
CA PRO A 295 3.36 -9.78 -14.38
C PRO A 295 4.20 -10.91 -13.77
N LEU A 296 5.01 -10.65 -12.74
CA LEU A 296 5.95 -11.64 -12.19
C LEU A 296 5.26 -12.76 -11.42
N CYS A 297 4.02 -12.56 -10.97
CA CYS A 297 3.21 -13.57 -10.29
C CYS A 297 2.96 -14.84 -11.14
N TRP A 298 2.89 -14.72 -12.47
CA TRP A 298 2.74 -15.88 -13.36
C TRP A 298 4.06 -16.59 -13.55
N ILE A 299 4.27 -17.75 -12.93
CA ILE A 299 5.51 -18.52 -12.99
C ILE A 299 5.32 -19.84 -13.75
N PRO A 300 6.35 -20.40 -14.39
CA PRO A 300 6.26 -21.73 -15.00
C PRO A 300 5.86 -22.79 -13.97
N VAL A 301 5.14 -23.81 -14.42
CA VAL A 301 4.94 -25.05 -13.65
C VAL A 301 6.09 -25.99 -14.02
N ASP A 302 6.81 -26.47 -13.00
CA ASP A 302 7.90 -27.46 -13.16
C ASP A 302 7.41 -28.82 -13.67
#